data_AF-A0AAU4E0X5-F1
#
_entry.id   AF-A0AAU4E0X5-F1
#
_cell.length_a   1.000
_cell.length_b   1.000
_cell.length_c   1.000
_cell.angle_alpha   90.00
_cell.angle_beta   90.00
_cell.angle_gamma   90.00
#
_symmetry.space_group_name_H-M   'P 1'
#
loop_
_entity.id
_entity.type
_entity.pdbx_description
1 polymer ?
#
loop_
_entity_poly.entity_id
_entity_poly.type
_entity_poly.pdbx_seq_one_letter_code
_entity_poly.pdbx_strand_id
1 'polypeptide(L)' 'MKITNQRELDEDFTAVVDAVEAGEIFHVTRNGVEIAELRPPLSQRHQLEVVEV' A
#
# COMPACT_ATOMS: atom_id res chain seq x y z
N MET A 1 -6.27 -8.12 7.59
CA MET A 1 -5.41 -8.72 6.56
C MET A 1 -6.30 -9.28 5.46
N LYS A 2 -6.13 -8.77 4.24
CA LYS A 2 -6.94 -9.10 3.06
C LYS A 2 -6.05 -9.56 1.90
N ILE A 3 -6.66 -10.23 0.93
CA ILE A 3 -6.01 -10.60 -0.32
C ILE A 3 -6.73 -9.84 -1.44
N THR A 4 -5.97 -9.21 -2.32
CA THR A 4 -6.47 -8.62 -3.56
C THR A 4 -5.63 -9.16 -4.72
N ASN A 5 -6.21 -9.26 -5.91
CA ASN A 5 -5.41 -9.53 -7.09
C ASN A 5 -5.00 -8.23 -7.80
N GLN A 6 -4.02 -8.30 -8.70
CA GLN A 6 -3.53 -7.13 -9.42
C GLN A 6 -4.64 -6.36 -10.17
N ARG A 7 -5.64 -7.05 -10.70
CA ARG A 7 -6.76 -6.43 -11.43
C ARG A 7 -7.68 -5.68 -10.48
N GLU A 8 -8.07 -6.31 -9.38
CA GLU A 8 -8.88 -5.67 -8.34
C GLU A 8 -8.17 -4.44 -7.75
N LEU A 9 -6.84 -4.53 -7.58
CA LEU A 9 -6.04 -3.39 -7.15
C LEU A 9 -6.08 -2.23 -8.16
N ASP A 10 -6.13 -2.50 -9.48
CA ASP A 10 -6.21 -1.48 -10.52
C ASP A 10 -7.61 -0.87 -10.62
N GLU A 11 -8.65 -1.71 -10.54
CA GLU A 11 -10.06 -1.32 -10.62
C GLU A 11 -10.51 -0.52 -9.38
N ASP A 12 -10.05 -0.88 -8.18
CA ASP A 12 -10.45 -0.29 -6.90
C ASP A 12 -9.31 0.45 -6.16
N PHE A 13 -8.29 0.92 -6.90
CA PHE A 13 -7.04 1.45 -6.33
C PHE A 13 -7.25 2.46 -5.19
N THR A 14 -8.13 3.45 -5.40
CA THR A 14 -8.42 4.50 -4.41
C THR A 14 -8.93 3.90 -3.09
N ALA A 15 -9.90 2.99 -3.16
CA ALA A 15 -10.48 2.37 -1.97
C ALA A 15 -9.48 1.46 -1.25
N VAL A 16 -8.59 0.80 -1.99
CA VAL A 16 -7.51 0.00 -1.40
C VAL A 16 -6.51 0.90 -0.67
N VAL A 17 -6.10 2.02 -1.27
CA VAL A 17 -5.18 2.97 -0.64
C VAL A 17 -5.80 3.58 0.62
N ASP A 18 -7.05 4.04 0.58
CA ASP A 18 -7.75 4.56 1.77
C ASP A 18 -7.79 3.52 2.90
N ALA A 19 -8.08 2.26 2.56
CA ALA A 19 -8.10 1.17 3.54
C ALA A 19 -6.70 0.89 4.12
N VAL A 20 -5.66 0.92 3.28
CA VAL A 20 -4.26 0.77 3.71
C VAL A 20 -3.85 1.92 4.64
N GLU A 21 -4.20 3.16 4.32
CA GLU A 21 -3.94 4.31 5.20
C GLU A 21 -4.71 4.20 6.53
N ALA A 22 -5.90 3.61 6.53
CA ALA A 22 -6.69 3.34 7.73
C ALA A 22 -6.15 2.18 8.59
N GLY A 23 -5.11 1.46 8.16
CA GLY A 23 -4.50 0.38 8.94
C GLY A 23 -4.66 -1.02 8.35
N GLU A 24 -5.37 -1.19 7.23
CA GLU A 24 -5.56 -2.49 6.61
C GLU A 24 -4.28 -2.97 5.90
N ILE A 25 -4.05 -4.28 5.90
CA ILE A 25 -2.91 -4.90 5.21
C ILE A 25 -3.47 -5.75 4.07
N PHE A 26 -2.93 -5.58 2.87
CA PHE A 26 -3.31 -6.36 1.69
C PHE A 26 -2.14 -7.15 1.13
N HIS A 27 -2.34 -8.44 0.87
CA HIS A 27 -1.46 -9.22 0.01
C HIS A 27 -1.97 -9.11 -1.43
N VAL A 28 -1.10 -8.68 -2.33
CA VAL A 28 -1.40 -8.55 -3.75
C VAL A 28 -0.95 -9.80 -4.46
N THR A 29 -1.87 -10.41 -5.21
CA THR A 29 -1.61 -11.63 -5.97
C THR A 29 -1.71 -11.39 -7.48
N ARG A 30 -0.98 -12.20 -8.25
CA ARG A 30 -1.12 -12.27 -9.71
C ARG A 30 -1.13 -13.73 -10.12
N ASN A 31 -2.23 -14.17 -10.76
CA ASN A 31 -2.44 -15.57 -11.14
C ASN A 31 -2.27 -16.55 -9.94
N GLY A 32 -2.72 -16.16 -8.75
CA GLY A 32 -2.63 -16.96 -7.53
C GLY A 32 -1.26 -16.96 -6.85
N VAL A 33 -0.27 -16.23 -7.36
CA VAL A 33 1.05 -16.06 -6.73
C VAL A 33 1.08 -14.70 -6.02
N GLU A 34 1.51 -14.67 -4.76
CA GLU A 34 1.74 -13.43 -4.03
C GLU A 34 2.95 -12.68 -4.61
N ILE A 35 2.75 -11.40 -4.93
CA ILE A 35 3.77 -10.56 -5.57
C ILE A 35 4.15 -9.32 -4.75
N ALA A 36 3.27 -8.89 -3.84
CA ALA A 36 3.52 -7.72 -3.01
C ALA A 36 2.62 -7.73 -1.76
N GLU A 37 2.97 -6.87 -0.82
CA GLU A 37 2.17 -6.61 0.38
C GLU A 37 2.06 -5.09 0.56
N LEU A 38 0.83 -4.60 0.70
CA LEU A 38 0.54 -3.21 1.00
C LEU A 38 0.32 -3.08 2.50
N ARG A 39 1.10 -2.20 3.12
CA ARG A 39 1.00 -1.86 4.54
C ARG A 39 0.84 -0.35 4.70
N PRO A 40 0.21 0.09 5.81
CA PRO A 40 0.16 1.50 6.15
C PRO A 40 1.57 2.10 6.17
N PRO A 41 1.76 3.35 5.72
CA PRO A 41 3.05 3.99 5.77
C PRO A 41 3.51 4.05 7.24
N LEU A 42 4.69 3.49 7.51
CA LEU A 42 5.35 3.64 8.80
C LEU A 42 5.51 5.14 9.02
N SER A 43 4.98 5.67 10.13
CA SER A 43 5.03 7.09 10.48
C SER A 43 6.44 7.56 10.83
N GLN A 44 7.44 7.26 10.00
CA GLN A 44 8.72 7.93 9.97
C GLN A 44 8.66 9.00 8.89
N ARG A 45 7.96 10.10 9.21
CA ARG A 45 8.26 11.38 8.58
C ARG A 45 9.67 11.77 9.00
N HIS A 46 10.69 11.24 8.32
CA HIS A 46 11.90 12.03 8.15
C HIS A 46 11.49 13.18 7.23
N GLN A 47 11.09 14.30 7.83
CA GLN A 47 11.15 15.57 7.13
C GLN A 47 12.60 15.70 6.67
N LEU A 48 12.83 15.56 5.37
CA LEU A 48 14.08 15.98 4.77
C LEU A 48 14.10 17.50 4.90
N GLU A 49 14.82 18.01 5.90
CA GLU A 49 15.12 19.42 6.02
C GLU A 49 16.18 19.73 4.95
N VAL A 50 15.80 20.49 3.92
CA VAL A 50 16.77 21.02 2.96
C VAL A 50 17.50 22.14 3.68
N VAL A 51 18.72 21.87 4.12
CA VAL A 51 19.64 22.91 4.57
C VAL A 51 20.38 23.41 3.34
N GLU A 52 20.03 24.60 2.86
CA GLU A 52 20.85 25.32 1.90
C GLU A 52 22.13 25.80 2.60
N VAL A 53 23.29 25.53 1.98
CA VAL A 53 24.62 26.05 2.36
C VAL A 53 25.07 27.14 1.40
#